data_AF-A0AAV2RPM7-F1
#
_entry.id   AF-A0AAV2RPM7-F1
#
_cell.length_a   1.000
_cell.length_b   1.000
_cell.length_c   1.000
_cell.angle_alpha   90.00
_cell.angle_beta   90.00
_cell.angle_gamma   90.00
#
_symmetry.space_group_name_H-M   'P 1'
#
loop_
_entity.id
_entity.type
_entity.pdbx_description
1 polymer ?
#
loop_
_entity_poly.entity_id
_entity_poly.type
_entity_poly.pdbx_seq_one_letter_code
_entity_poly.pdbx_strand_id
1 'polypeptide(L)'
;NSIHVDYTEFEALLDGRGPFYLAADHPKLIQYVKDNVLIPPSTLPYNLTHPEEKNSSPEGQIKRVTSILKDKKNGFFIEAGALTGEFWSNSLSLERFYNWTGLLVEASPTSFNELKTKNRKAWSTNCCLSPMPYPIKVSFNPSYATGRIVNTGTSK
;
A
#
# COMPACT_ATOMS: atom_id res chain seq x y z
N ASN A 1 2.71 -26.06 -10.75
CA ASN A 1 4.18 -25.86 -10.78
C ASN A 1 4.53 -24.47 -10.29
N SER A 2 4.58 -24.28 -8.97
CA SER A 2 5.20 -23.10 -8.38
C SER A 2 6.70 -23.36 -8.34
N ILE A 3 7.44 -22.72 -9.25
CA ILE A 3 8.90 -22.66 -9.16
C ILE A 3 9.20 -21.85 -7.91
N HIS A 4 9.78 -22.47 -6.88
CA HIS A 4 10.24 -21.73 -5.72
C HIS A 4 11.47 -20.94 -6.17
N VAL A 5 11.30 -19.64 -6.39
CA VAL A 5 12.41 -18.74 -6.68
C VAL A 5 13.12 -18.47 -5.36
N ASP A 6 14.41 -18.75 -5.30
CA ASP A 6 15.25 -18.39 -4.15
C ASP A 6 15.64 -16.92 -4.25
N TYR A 7 15.26 -16.16 -3.22
CA TYR A 7 15.53 -14.73 -3.10
C TYR A 7 16.58 -14.38 -2.04
N THR A 8 17.21 -15.33 -1.34
CA THR A 8 18.11 -15.03 -0.19
C THR A 8 19.22 -14.04 -0.54
N GLU A 9 19.97 -14.28 -1.64
CA GLU A 9 21.01 -13.35 -2.09
C GLU A 9 20.41 -12.02 -2.62
N PHE A 10 19.19 -12.06 -3.14
CA PHE A 10 18.51 -10.90 -3.68
C PHE A 10 18.01 -9.96 -2.56
N GLU A 11 17.54 -10.52 -1.44
CA GLU A 11 17.09 -9.74 -0.28
C GLU A 11 18.21 -8.93 0.37
N ALA A 12 19.45 -9.42 0.31
CA ALA A 12 20.64 -8.67 0.76
C ALA A 12 20.86 -7.39 -0.06
N LEU A 13 20.44 -7.36 -1.34
CA LEU A 13 20.53 -6.18 -2.21
C LEU A 13 19.43 -5.14 -1.91
N LEU A 14 18.32 -5.55 -1.28
CA LEU A 14 17.20 -4.65 -0.95
C LEU A 14 17.51 -3.72 0.23
N ASP A 15 18.53 -4.04 1.03
CA ASP A 15 18.93 -3.24 2.18
C ASP A 15 19.67 -1.95 1.78
N GLY A 16 20.04 -1.79 0.50
CA GLY A 16 20.83 -0.65 0.02
C GLY A 16 22.23 -0.59 0.64
N ARG A 17 22.70 -1.70 1.24
CA ARG A 17 23.99 -1.82 1.96
C ARG A 17 25.07 -2.52 1.13
N GLY A 18 25.08 -2.29 -0.18
CA GLY A 18 26.09 -2.82 -1.11
C GLY A 18 26.59 -1.75 -2.08
N PRO A 19 27.69 -1.99 -2.81
CA PRO A 19 28.26 -1.02 -3.76
C PRO A 19 27.38 -0.77 -5.01
N PHE A 20 26.27 -1.50 -5.15
CA PHE A 20 25.37 -1.43 -6.29
C PHE A 20 23.92 -1.23 -5.82
N TYR A 21 23.26 -0.21 -6.36
CA TYR A 21 21.83 0.00 -6.19
C TYR A 21 21.05 -0.82 -7.21
N LEU A 22 20.02 -1.53 -6.75
CA LEU A 22 19.11 -2.24 -7.64
C LEU A 22 18.08 -1.26 -8.21
N ALA A 23 17.98 -1.16 -9.54
CA ALA A 23 16.97 -0.29 -10.17
C ALA A 23 15.55 -0.69 -9.77
N ALA A 24 14.68 0.29 -9.52
CA ALA A 24 13.29 0.07 -9.09
C ALA A 24 12.44 -0.74 -10.09
N ASP A 25 12.82 -0.76 -11.37
CA ASP A 25 12.17 -1.50 -12.46
C ASP A 25 12.90 -2.80 -12.82
N HIS A 26 13.91 -3.22 -12.04
CA HIS A 26 14.64 -4.45 -12.29
C HIS A 26 13.68 -5.67 -12.31
N PRO A 27 13.70 -6.55 -13.34
CA PRO A 27 12.72 -7.64 -13.48
C PRO A 27 12.63 -8.57 -12.25
N LYS A 28 13.77 -8.90 -11.63
CA LYS A 28 13.81 -9.70 -10.39
C LYS A 28 13.17 -9.00 -9.20
N LEU A 29 13.24 -7.66 -9.13
CA LEU A 29 12.55 -6.87 -8.11
C LEU A 29 11.05 -6.87 -8.32
N ILE A 30 10.62 -6.66 -9.57
CA ILE A 30 9.19 -6.73 -9.92
C ILE A 30 8.62 -8.10 -9.56
N GLN A 31 9.35 -9.19 -9.86
CA GLN A 31 8.90 -10.53 -9.50
C GLN A 31 8.88 -10.75 -7.98
N TYR A 32 9.93 -10.32 -7.27
CA TYR A 32 9.95 -10.37 -5.80
C TYR A 32 8.78 -9.62 -5.17
N VAL A 33 8.44 -8.43 -5.68
CA VAL A 33 7.32 -7.63 -5.19
C VAL A 33 5.99 -8.35 -5.42
N LYS A 34 5.78 -8.95 -6.59
CA LYS A 34 4.58 -9.73 -6.89
C LYS A 34 4.44 -10.97 -6.00
N ASP A 35 5.55 -11.64 -5.72
CA ASP A 35 5.55 -12.91 -5.00
C ASP A 35 5.45 -12.72 -3.47
N ASN A 36 6.08 -11.67 -2.92
CA ASN A 36 6.31 -11.55 -1.48
C ASN A 36 5.78 -10.26 -0.83
N VAL A 37 5.56 -9.19 -1.60
CA VAL A 37 5.27 -7.86 -1.04
C VAL A 37 3.81 -7.47 -1.24
N LEU A 38 3.23 -7.85 -2.36
CA LEU A 38 1.83 -7.56 -2.70
C LEU A 38 0.88 -8.64 -2.19
N ILE A 39 -0.20 -8.20 -1.54
CA ILE A 39 -1.33 -9.05 -1.18
C ILE A 39 -2.46 -8.81 -2.19
N PRO A 40 -3.03 -9.87 -2.81
CA PRO A 40 -4.07 -9.72 -3.80
C PRO A 40 -5.41 -9.25 -3.19
N PRO A 41 -6.29 -8.64 -4.01
CA PRO A 41 -7.66 -8.32 -3.62
C PRO A 41 -8.39 -9.52 -3.01
N SER A 42 -9.12 -9.29 -1.93
CA SER A 42 -9.90 -10.37 -1.31
C SER A 42 -11.10 -10.75 -2.17
N THR A 43 -11.36 -12.04 -2.31
CA THR A 43 -12.60 -12.57 -2.90
C THR A 43 -13.73 -12.68 -1.88
N LEU A 44 -13.42 -12.62 -0.58
CA LEU A 44 -14.40 -12.73 0.53
C LEU A 44 -15.24 -11.46 0.67
N PRO A 45 -16.47 -11.53 1.23
CA PRO A 45 -17.25 -10.33 1.54
C PRO A 45 -16.47 -9.31 2.37
N TYR A 46 -16.77 -8.03 2.17
CA TYR A 46 -16.23 -6.94 2.99
C TYR A 46 -16.47 -7.22 4.48
N ASN A 47 -15.45 -6.98 5.30
CA ASN A 47 -15.53 -7.10 6.75
C ASN A 47 -15.30 -5.72 7.38
N LEU A 48 -16.22 -4.80 7.06
CA LEU A 48 -16.20 -3.42 7.52
C LEU A 48 -16.88 -3.32 8.89
N THR A 49 -16.32 -2.50 9.78
CA THR A 49 -16.92 -2.16 11.08
C THR A 49 -18.16 -1.27 10.90
N HIS A 50 -18.14 -0.35 9.92
CA HIS A 50 -19.19 0.62 9.60
C HIS A 50 -19.60 0.53 8.12
N PRO A 51 -20.19 -0.59 7.67
CA PRO A 51 -20.50 -0.82 6.25
C PRO A 51 -21.47 0.20 5.65
N GLU A 52 -22.32 0.83 6.45
CA GLU A 52 -23.27 1.88 6.05
C GLU A 52 -22.60 3.22 5.72
N GLU A 53 -21.36 3.45 6.19
CA GLU A 53 -20.65 4.70 5.99
C GLU A 53 -20.26 4.86 4.50
N LYS A 54 -20.85 5.86 3.85
CA LYS A 54 -20.57 6.19 2.44
C LYS A 54 -19.39 7.14 2.26
N ASN A 55 -19.00 7.84 3.32
CA ASN A 55 -17.94 8.85 3.31
C ASN A 55 -16.92 8.54 4.41
N SER A 56 -16.10 7.52 4.20
CA SER A 56 -15.03 7.19 5.15
C SER A 56 -13.90 8.23 5.19
N SER A 57 -13.90 9.24 4.30
CA SER A 57 -12.89 10.30 4.26
C SER A 57 -13.31 11.49 5.16
N PRO A 58 -12.51 11.88 6.17
CA PRO A 58 -12.89 12.87 7.19
C PRO A 58 -13.19 14.27 6.65
N GLU A 59 -12.68 14.60 5.46
CA GLU A 59 -12.63 15.98 4.96
C GLU A 59 -13.39 16.17 3.62
N GLY A 60 -14.12 15.16 3.16
CA GLY A 60 -14.85 15.24 1.89
C GLY A 60 -13.95 15.24 0.65
N GLN A 61 -12.69 14.81 0.77
CA GLN A 61 -11.75 14.69 -0.35
C GLN A 61 -12.35 13.87 -1.49
N ILE A 62 -13.10 12.81 -1.16
CA ILE A 62 -13.80 11.98 -2.17
C ILE A 62 -14.84 12.76 -2.94
N LYS A 63 -15.63 13.62 -2.30
CA LYS A 63 -16.60 14.46 -3.00
C LYS A 63 -15.90 15.38 -4.00
N ARG A 64 -14.72 15.89 -3.64
CA ARG A 64 -13.91 16.72 -4.55
C ARG A 64 -13.33 15.89 -5.70
N VAL A 65 -12.78 14.72 -5.43
CA VAL A 65 -12.24 13.80 -6.44
C VAL A 65 -13.33 13.40 -7.44
N THR A 66 -14.50 12.95 -6.95
CA THR A 66 -15.59 12.52 -7.83
C THR A 66 -16.15 13.69 -8.61
N SER A 67 -16.24 14.90 -8.03
CA SER A 67 -16.63 16.12 -8.75
C SER A 67 -15.65 16.47 -9.89
N ILE A 68 -14.34 16.50 -9.63
CA ILE A 68 -13.32 16.82 -10.64
C ILE A 68 -13.35 15.78 -11.77
N LEU A 69 -13.46 14.51 -11.40
CA LEU A 69 -13.45 13.38 -12.34
C LEU A 69 -14.84 13.06 -12.91
N LYS A 70 -15.85 13.90 -12.63
CA LYS A 70 -17.23 13.75 -13.11
C LYS A 70 -17.78 12.35 -12.89
N ASP A 71 -17.67 11.88 -11.64
CA ASP A 71 -18.14 10.57 -11.19
C ASP A 71 -17.59 9.38 -12.00
N LYS A 72 -16.37 9.54 -12.56
CA LYS A 72 -15.67 8.50 -13.32
C LYS A 72 -15.76 7.14 -12.62
N LYS A 73 -16.15 6.12 -13.38
CA LYS A 73 -16.17 4.72 -12.96
C LYS A 73 -14.94 3.99 -13.50
N ASN A 74 -14.64 2.83 -12.91
CA ASN A 74 -13.59 1.93 -13.40
C ASN A 74 -12.19 2.60 -13.44
N GLY A 75 -11.88 3.43 -12.45
CA GLY A 75 -10.54 4.02 -12.32
C GLY A 75 -9.59 3.13 -11.53
N PHE A 76 -8.39 3.67 -11.31
CA PHE A 76 -7.35 3.07 -10.49
C PHE A 76 -6.85 4.09 -9.46
N PHE A 77 -6.75 3.70 -8.19
CA PHE A 77 -6.20 4.55 -7.13
C PHE A 77 -4.94 3.95 -6.52
N ILE A 78 -4.11 4.81 -5.94
CA ILE A 78 -3.07 4.45 -4.99
C ILE A 78 -3.33 5.26 -3.73
N GLU A 79 -3.58 4.59 -2.61
CA GLU A 79 -3.78 5.25 -1.31
C GLU A 79 -2.51 5.10 -0.48
N ALA A 80 -1.80 6.22 -0.30
CA ALA A 80 -0.62 6.29 0.55
C ALA A 80 -1.04 6.60 2.00
N GLY A 81 -0.76 5.68 2.92
CA GLY A 81 -1.23 5.75 4.30
C GLY A 81 -2.67 5.24 4.43
N ALA A 82 -2.90 4.00 4.01
CA ALA A 82 -4.23 3.37 4.03
C ALA A 82 -4.73 3.02 5.46
N LEU A 83 -3.88 3.17 6.48
CA LEU A 83 -4.20 2.97 7.88
C LEU A 83 -4.86 1.60 8.12
N THR A 84 -6.09 1.57 8.65
CA THR A 84 -6.83 0.33 8.94
C THR A 84 -7.62 -0.19 7.73
N GLY A 85 -7.49 0.44 6.57
CA GLY A 85 -8.24 0.12 5.37
C GLY A 85 -9.71 0.53 5.40
N GLU A 86 -10.19 1.12 6.47
CA GLU A 86 -11.58 1.56 6.62
C GLU A 86 -11.64 2.93 7.29
N PHE A 87 -11.08 3.05 8.50
CA PHE A 87 -11.05 4.29 9.23
C PHE A 87 -10.27 5.33 8.43
N TRP A 88 -10.94 6.45 8.12
CA TRP A 88 -10.37 7.56 7.36
C TRP A 88 -9.95 7.24 5.93
N SER A 89 -10.43 6.12 5.35
CA SER A 89 -10.00 5.73 4.01
C SER A 89 -10.50 6.71 2.95
N ASN A 90 -9.57 7.13 2.10
CA ASN A 90 -9.77 7.96 0.93
C ASN A 90 -9.99 7.14 -0.36
N SER A 91 -10.12 5.83 -0.27
CA SER A 91 -10.36 5.00 -1.46
C SER A 91 -11.55 4.06 -1.35
N LEU A 92 -12.01 3.76 -0.13
CA LEU A 92 -13.07 2.78 0.09
C LEU A 92 -14.36 3.14 -0.67
N SER A 93 -14.75 4.41 -0.72
CA SER A 93 -15.93 4.84 -1.48
C SER A 93 -15.73 4.72 -2.99
N LEU A 94 -14.53 5.00 -3.51
CA LEU A 94 -14.19 4.84 -4.93
C LEU A 94 -14.26 3.35 -5.33
N GLU A 95 -13.73 2.48 -4.48
CA GLU A 95 -13.76 1.03 -4.63
C GLU A 95 -15.21 0.51 -4.64
N ARG A 96 -15.99 0.83 -3.60
CA ARG A 96 -17.34 0.28 -3.40
C ARG A 96 -18.39 0.82 -4.38
N PHE A 97 -18.32 2.10 -4.73
CA PHE A 97 -19.42 2.78 -5.43
C PHE A 97 -19.04 3.28 -6.82
N TYR A 98 -17.75 3.36 -7.14
CA TYR A 98 -17.27 3.77 -8.46
C TYR A 98 -16.58 2.63 -9.23
N ASN A 99 -16.52 1.43 -8.65
CA ASN A 99 -15.88 0.27 -9.24
C ASN A 99 -14.40 0.52 -9.56
N TRP A 100 -13.72 1.34 -8.73
CA TRP A 100 -12.29 1.55 -8.88
C TRP A 100 -11.53 0.36 -8.30
N THR A 101 -10.44 0.00 -8.95
CA THR A 101 -9.44 -0.90 -8.39
C THR A 101 -8.29 -0.07 -7.84
N GLY A 102 -7.36 -0.67 -7.10
CA GLY A 102 -6.24 0.11 -6.60
C GLY A 102 -5.22 -0.66 -5.79
N LEU A 103 -4.33 0.11 -5.19
CA LEU A 103 -3.29 -0.31 -4.27
C LEU A 103 -3.38 0.49 -2.96
N LEU A 104 -3.48 -0.23 -1.85
CA LEU A 104 -3.42 0.29 -0.49
C LEU A 104 -1.98 0.16 0.03
N VAL A 105 -1.36 1.29 0.37
CA VAL A 105 0.01 1.33 0.91
C VAL A 105 -0.06 1.77 2.36
N GLU A 106 0.41 0.92 3.28
CA GLU A 106 0.47 1.26 4.70
C GLU A 106 1.79 0.77 5.31
N ALA A 107 2.54 1.69 5.91
CA ALA A 107 3.87 1.41 6.43
C ALA A 107 3.82 0.73 7.81
N SER A 108 2.86 1.11 8.66
CA SER A 108 2.72 0.57 10.02
C SER A 108 2.28 -0.90 9.96
N PRO A 109 3.10 -1.86 10.45
CA PRO A 109 2.69 -3.27 10.47
C PRO A 109 1.44 -3.50 11.31
N THR A 110 1.25 -2.74 12.39
CA THR A 110 0.06 -2.81 13.25
C THR A 110 -1.19 -2.41 12.48
N SER A 111 -1.18 -1.25 11.82
CA SER A 111 -2.31 -0.75 11.04
C SER A 111 -2.59 -1.66 9.83
N PHE A 112 -1.52 -2.11 9.17
CA PHE A 112 -1.63 -3.03 8.04
C PHE A 112 -2.23 -4.39 8.43
N ASN A 113 -1.93 -4.90 9.62
CA ASN A 113 -2.56 -6.13 10.11
C ASN A 113 -4.07 -5.96 10.28
N GLU A 114 -4.54 -4.80 10.74
CA GLU A 114 -5.96 -4.48 10.78
C GLU A 114 -6.56 -4.35 9.37
N LEU A 115 -5.86 -3.64 8.47
CA LEU A 115 -6.26 -3.47 7.07
C LEU A 115 -6.58 -4.80 6.38
N LYS A 116 -5.71 -5.81 6.55
CA LYS A 116 -5.91 -7.14 5.97
C LYS A 116 -7.24 -7.78 6.39
N THR A 117 -7.74 -7.46 7.59
CA THR A 117 -8.99 -8.03 8.09
C THR A 117 -10.22 -7.48 7.39
N LYS A 118 -10.13 -6.33 6.69
CA LYS A 118 -11.28 -5.64 6.09
C LYS A 118 -11.76 -6.25 4.78
N ASN A 119 -11.03 -7.22 4.21
CA ASN A 119 -11.34 -7.85 2.93
C ASN A 119 -11.54 -6.85 1.79
N ARG A 120 -10.66 -5.83 1.72
CA ARG A 120 -10.65 -4.84 0.64
C ARG A 120 -10.50 -5.51 -0.73
N LYS A 121 -11.09 -4.88 -1.75
CA LYS A 121 -11.05 -5.33 -3.16
C LYS A 121 -9.92 -4.70 -3.97
N ALA A 122 -8.97 -4.11 -3.26
CA ALA A 122 -7.73 -3.56 -3.79
C ALA A 122 -6.53 -4.43 -3.38
N TRP A 123 -5.45 -4.33 -4.15
CA TRP A 123 -4.16 -4.84 -3.72
C TRP A 123 -3.72 -4.10 -2.47
N SER A 124 -2.90 -4.74 -1.63
CA SER A 124 -2.35 -4.08 -0.45
C SER A 124 -0.89 -4.45 -0.23
N THR A 125 -0.14 -3.54 0.38
CA THR A 125 1.29 -3.73 0.67
C THR A 125 1.68 -3.07 1.98
N ASN A 126 2.53 -3.75 2.77
CA ASN A 126 3.12 -3.22 3.99
C ASN A 126 4.47 -2.57 3.68
N CYS A 127 4.45 -1.43 2.98
CA CYS A 127 5.67 -0.72 2.61
C CYS A 127 5.48 0.80 2.65
N CYS A 128 6.58 1.54 2.43
CA CYS A 128 6.58 2.98 2.25
C CYS A 128 6.71 3.34 0.76
N LEU A 129 6.31 4.56 0.40
CA LEU A 129 6.68 5.17 -0.88
C LEU A 129 8.01 5.90 -0.72
N SER A 130 8.90 5.74 -1.69
CA SER A 130 10.23 6.36 -1.71
C SER A 130 10.42 7.17 -2.99
N PRO A 131 11.04 8.36 -2.93
CA PRO A 131 11.46 9.09 -4.13
C PRO A 131 12.74 8.52 -4.76
N MET A 132 13.38 7.53 -4.13
CA MET A 132 14.61 6.94 -4.65
C MET A 132 14.31 5.97 -5.81
N PRO A 133 15.15 5.94 -6.86
CA PRO A 133 14.98 5.03 -8.00
C PRO A 133 15.43 3.59 -7.70
N TYR A 134 15.50 3.21 -6.43
CA TYR A 134 15.93 1.91 -5.92
C TYR A 134 15.22 1.59 -4.60
N PRO A 135 15.02 0.30 -4.26
CA PRO A 135 14.40 -0.08 -2.99
C PRO A 135 15.34 0.26 -1.83
N ILE A 136 14.73 0.65 -0.71
CA ILE A 136 15.44 0.94 0.54
C ILE A 136 14.68 0.33 1.71
N LYS A 137 15.41 -0.22 2.69
CA LYS A 137 14.86 -0.53 4.01
C LYS A 137 15.19 0.59 4.97
N VAL A 138 14.18 1.04 5.71
CA VAL A 138 14.29 2.14 6.67
C VAL A 138 13.70 1.72 7.99
N SER A 139 14.14 2.33 9.09
CA SER A 139 13.47 2.17 10.38
C SER A 139 12.19 2.99 10.39
N PHE A 140 11.10 2.39 10.85
CA PHE A 140 9.81 3.06 10.99
C PHE A 140 9.41 3.07 12.47
N ASN A 141 9.06 4.24 12.98
CA ASN A 141 8.46 4.37 14.30
C ASN A 141 6.93 4.37 14.14
N PRO A 142 6.25 3.27 14.53
CA PRO A 142 4.81 3.18 14.40
C PRO A 142 4.13 4.11 15.40
N SER A 143 3.22 4.92 14.90
CA SER A 143 2.25 5.67 15.70
C SER A 143 0.98 5.72 14.88
N TYR A 144 -0.15 5.27 15.43
CA TYR A 144 -1.39 4.94 14.70
C TYR A 144 -1.56 5.69 13.37
N ALA A 145 -1.98 6.95 13.40
CA ALA A 145 -2.14 7.80 12.21
C ALA A 145 -0.96 8.76 11.97
N THR A 146 0.08 8.73 12.80
CA THR A 146 1.18 9.72 12.80
C THR A 146 2.58 9.08 12.73
N GLY A 147 2.63 7.80 12.35
CA GLY A 147 3.85 7.02 12.22
C GLY A 147 4.79 7.66 11.21
N ARG A 148 6.09 7.45 11.41
CA ARG A 148 7.11 8.09 10.58
C ARG A 148 8.33 7.24 10.43
N ILE A 149 9.01 7.41 9.30
CA ILE A 149 10.36 6.91 9.12
C ILE A 149 11.26 7.62 10.13
N VAL A 150 12.09 6.85 10.84
CA VAL A 150 13.08 7.35 11.80
C VAL A 150 14.47 6.95 11.32
N ASN A 151 15.45 7.84 11.50
CA ASN A 151 16.83 7.65 11.05
C ASN A 151 16.92 7.19 9.59
N THR A 152 16.67 8.11 8.66
CA THR A 152 17.23 7.97 7.32
C THR A 152 18.73 8.12 7.49
N GLY A 153 19.47 7.00 7.48
CA GLY A 153 20.93 6.99 7.51
C GLY A 153 21.49 7.78 6.32
N THR A 154 21.51 9.10 6.47
CA THR A 154 22.26 10.04 5.67
C THR A 154 23.21 10.70 6.65
N SER A 155 24.20 9.95 7.11
CA SER A 155 25.49 10.56 7.34
C SER A 155 25.87 11.19 6.00
N LYS A 156 25.71 12.52 5.91
CA LYS A 156 26.53 13.29 4.98
C LYS A 156 28.00 13.10 5.34
#